data_AF-A0A974DHM0-F1
#
_entry.id   AF-A0A974DHM0-F1
#
_cell.length_a   1.000
_cell.length_b   1.000
_cell.length_c   1.000
_cell.angle_alpha   90.00
_cell.angle_beta   90.00
_cell.angle_gamma   90.00
#
_symmetry.space_group_name_H-M   'P 1'
#
loop_
_entity.id
_entity.type
_entity.pdbx_description
1 polymer ?
#
loop_
_entity_poly.entity_id
_entity_poly.type
_entity_poly.pdbx_seq_one_letter_code
_entity_poly.pdbx_strand_id
1 'polypeptide(L)'
;MGLRSQRDLVFQMKQVIEKIRSLFPDLVLVWSEMVRVVWRYARNGEKMDKSRGKVNKLMASFVRKCGGIVVRHQDLEDKRPDYYIEDGVHLSGLGLDFFTLAIVEGIERALGLLGGGACRA
;
A
#
# COMPACT_ATOMS: atom_id res chain seq x y z
N MET A 1 1.64 -14.86 -7.33
CA MET A 1 0.85 -14.72 -6.09
C MET A 1 -0.30 -15.73 -6.13
N GLY A 2 -0.05 -16.98 -5.73
CA GLY A 2 -1.06 -18.06 -5.68
C GLY A 2 -1.63 -18.48 -7.03
N LEU A 3 -2.55 -17.69 -7.58
CA LEU A 3 -3.33 -17.95 -8.79
C LEU A 3 -2.90 -17.16 -10.03
N ARG A 4 -2.20 -16.02 -9.85
CA ARG A 4 -1.70 -15.16 -10.94
C ARG A 4 -0.23 -14.84 -10.77
N SER A 5 0.48 -14.57 -11.87
CA SER A 5 1.87 -14.13 -11.77
C SER A 5 1.96 -12.76 -11.10
N GLN A 6 3.07 -12.47 -10.44
CA GLN A 6 3.32 -11.15 -9.84
C GLN A 6 3.28 -10.04 -10.90
N ARG A 7 3.83 -10.32 -12.09
CA ARG A 7 3.91 -9.37 -13.19
C ARG A 7 2.51 -8.99 -13.66
N ASP A 8 1.64 -9.97 -13.85
CA ASP A 8 0.26 -9.74 -14.30
C ASP A 8 -0.53 -8.95 -13.26
N LEU A 9 -0.33 -9.26 -11.98
CA LEU A 9 -0.94 -8.50 -10.89
C LEU A 9 -0.52 -7.03 -10.92
N VAL A 10 0.78 -6.75 -10.99
CA VAL A 10 1.29 -5.36 -11.07
C VAL A 10 0.77 -4.66 -12.32
N PHE A 11 0.74 -5.36 -13.46
CA PHE A 11 0.22 -4.79 -14.71
C PHE A 11 -1.25 -4.37 -14.57
N GLN A 12 -2.11 -5.25 -14.05
CA GLN A 12 -3.53 -4.96 -13.85
C GLN A 12 -3.75 -3.83 -12.85
N MET A 13 -3.00 -3.79 -11.74
CA MET A 13 -3.09 -2.72 -10.75
C MET A 13 -2.75 -1.36 -11.35
N LYS A 14 -1.71 -1.29 -12.21
CA LYS A 14 -1.35 -0.06 -12.92
C LYS A 14 -2.46 0.40 -13.86
N GLN A 15 -3.03 -0.51 -14.65
CA GLN A 15 -4.14 -0.18 -15.55
C GLN A 15 -5.35 0.37 -14.78
N VAL A 16 -5.66 -0.19 -13.61
CA VAL A 16 -6.74 0.32 -12.75
C VAL A 16 -6.43 1.74 -12.29
N ILE A 17 -5.21 2.02 -11.81
CA ILE A 17 -4.83 3.37 -11.37
C ILE A 17 -4.87 4.36 -12.55
N GLU A 18 -4.38 3.99 -13.73
CA GLU A 18 -4.45 4.84 -14.93
C GLU A 18 -5.89 5.16 -15.31
N LYS A 19 -6.77 4.15 -15.27
CA LYS A 19 -8.20 4.36 -15.51
C LYS A 19 -8.81 5.31 -14.49
N ILE A 20 -8.54 5.14 -13.20
CA ILE A 20 -9.02 6.06 -12.15
C ILE A 20 -8.55 7.49 -12.44
N ARG A 21 -7.27 7.67 -12.76
CA ARG A 21 -6.71 9.00 -13.10
C ARG A 21 -7.31 9.61 -14.35
N SER A 22 -7.66 8.81 -15.35
CA SER A 22 -8.35 9.32 -16.54
C SER A 22 -9.78 9.80 -16.26
N LEU A 23 -10.44 9.19 -15.25
CA LEU A 23 -11.80 9.55 -14.85
C LEU A 23 -11.81 10.74 -13.87
N PHE A 24 -10.75 10.90 -13.08
CA PHE A 24 -10.62 11.94 -12.06
C PHE A 24 -9.24 12.60 -12.14
N PRO A 25 -9.03 13.57 -13.06
CA PRO A 25 -7.72 14.18 -13.30
C PRO A 25 -7.12 14.89 -12.07
N ASP A 26 -7.98 15.48 -11.23
CA ASP A 26 -7.58 16.26 -10.04
C ASP A 26 -7.45 15.40 -8.77
N LEU A 27 -7.62 14.08 -8.89
CA LEU A 27 -7.51 13.16 -7.76
C LEU A 27 -6.05 12.96 -7.35
N VAL A 28 -5.77 13.15 -6.06
CA VAL A 28 -4.53 12.68 -5.43
C VAL A 28 -4.73 11.25 -4.92
N LEU A 29 -4.03 10.29 -5.51
CA LEU A 29 -4.08 8.90 -5.09
C LEU A 29 -3.19 8.66 -3.86
N VAL A 30 -3.76 8.10 -2.79
CA VAL A 30 -3.01 7.59 -1.63
C VAL A 30 -2.97 6.06 -1.71
N TRP A 31 -1.76 5.50 -1.79
CA TRP A 31 -1.53 4.07 -1.93
C TRP A 31 -0.96 3.46 -0.65
N SER A 32 -1.71 2.55 -0.05
CA SER A 32 -1.27 1.76 1.10
C SER A 32 -0.49 0.53 0.65
N GLU A 33 0.74 0.38 1.13
CA GLU A 33 1.53 -0.83 0.88
C GLU A 33 0.92 -2.06 1.56
N MET A 34 1.00 -3.23 0.91
CA MET A 34 0.48 -4.47 1.48
C MET A 34 1.32 -4.89 2.69
N VAL A 35 0.65 -5.22 3.79
CA VAL A 35 1.25 -5.72 5.03
C VAL A 35 0.77 -7.16 5.28
N ARG A 36 1.69 -8.08 5.53
CA ARG A 36 1.36 -9.47 5.93
C ARG A 36 2.56 -10.19 6.55
N VAL A 37 2.31 -11.00 7.57
CA VAL A 37 3.33 -11.85 8.23
C VAL A 37 3.23 -13.30 7.76
N VAL A 38 2.06 -13.91 7.92
CA VAL A 38 1.86 -15.33 7.58
C VAL A 38 1.19 -15.49 6.22
N TRP A 39 1.57 -16.54 5.47
CA TRP A 39 0.97 -16.92 4.18
C TRP A 39 0.37 -18.33 4.24
N ARG A 40 -0.76 -18.49 4.94
CA ARG A 40 -1.42 -19.78 5.27
C ARG A 40 -1.63 -20.79 4.12
N TYR A 41 -1.64 -20.34 2.86
CA TYR A 41 -1.82 -21.22 1.68
C TYR A 41 -0.67 -21.14 0.68
N ALA A 42 0.45 -20.51 1.06
CA ALA A 42 1.62 -20.44 0.21
C ALA A 42 2.42 -21.74 0.30
N ARG A 43 2.72 -22.35 -0.85
CA ARG A 43 3.72 -23.43 -0.93
C ARG A 43 5.08 -23.01 -0.35
N ASN A 44 5.40 -21.73 -0.42
CA ASN A 44 6.60 -21.14 0.16
C ASN A 44 6.30 -19.70 0.60
N GLY A 45 6.19 -19.49 1.92
CA GLY A 45 5.87 -18.18 2.51
C GLY A 45 6.94 -17.12 2.25
N GLU A 46 8.21 -17.49 2.24
CA GLU A 46 9.32 -16.57 1.98
C GLU A 46 9.31 -16.04 0.54
N LYS A 47 9.08 -16.91 -0.45
CA LYS A 47 8.91 -16.51 -1.86
C LYS A 47 7.69 -15.62 -2.03
N MET A 48 6.61 -15.88 -1.29
CA MET A 48 5.42 -15.02 -1.30
C MET A 48 5.68 -13.66 -0.67
N ASP A 49 6.43 -13.59 0.42
CA ASP A 49 6.80 -12.31 1.04
C ASP A 49 7.77 -11.50 0.15
N LYS A 50 8.76 -12.15 -0.46
CA LYS A 50 9.60 -11.54 -1.52
C LYS A 50 8.74 -11.03 -2.67
N SER A 51 7.70 -11.77 -3.05
CA SER A 51 6.78 -11.37 -4.10
C SER A 51 5.93 -10.15 -3.68
N ARG A 52 5.40 -10.13 -2.45
CA ARG A 52 4.71 -8.96 -1.88
C ARG A 52 5.64 -7.73 -1.89
N GLY A 53 6.88 -7.87 -1.42
CA GLY A 53 7.86 -6.79 -1.38
C GLY A 53 8.14 -6.17 -2.75
N LYS A 54 8.28 -6.97 -3.82
CA LYS A 54 8.45 -6.40 -5.17
C LYS A 54 7.15 -5.75 -5.69
N VAL A 55 5.97 -6.27 -5.36
CA VAL A 55 4.70 -5.59 -5.73
C VAL A 55 4.65 -4.22 -5.06
N ASN A 56 4.90 -4.14 -3.75
CA ASN A 56 4.95 -2.86 -3.03
C ASN A 56 5.96 -1.90 -3.68
N LYS A 57 7.19 -2.35 -3.93
CA LYS A 57 8.23 -1.53 -4.59
C LYS A 57 7.78 -1.01 -5.96
N LEU A 58 7.23 -1.87 -6.81
CA LEU A 58 6.82 -1.50 -8.17
C LEU A 58 5.62 -0.56 -8.18
N MET A 59 4.63 -0.81 -7.32
CA MET A 59 3.46 0.06 -7.19
C MET A 59 3.82 1.39 -6.55
N ALA A 60 4.66 1.39 -5.52
CA ALA A 60 5.11 2.60 -4.86
C ALA A 60 5.89 3.52 -5.82
N SER A 61 6.77 2.96 -6.64
CA SER A 61 7.47 3.71 -7.69
C SER A 61 6.48 4.29 -8.73
N PHE A 62 5.51 3.49 -9.15
CA PHE A 62 4.50 3.92 -10.12
C PHE A 62 3.59 5.03 -9.58
N VAL A 63 3.04 4.86 -8.38
CA VAL A 63 2.15 5.84 -7.74
C VAL A 63 2.86 7.18 -7.55
N ARG A 64 4.13 7.17 -7.09
CA ARG A 64 4.93 8.41 -6.97
C ARG A 64 5.12 9.09 -8.33
N LYS A 65 5.41 8.32 -9.39
CA LYS A 65 5.52 8.86 -10.76
C LYS A 65 4.20 9.49 -11.23
N CYS A 66 3.06 8.99 -10.75
CA CYS A 66 1.75 9.55 -11.01
C CYS A 66 1.40 10.78 -10.14
N GLY A 67 2.30 11.26 -9.28
CA GLY A 67 2.03 12.36 -8.34
C GLY A 67 1.24 11.94 -7.10
N GLY A 68 1.03 10.64 -6.89
CA GLY A 68 0.35 10.12 -5.71
C GLY A 68 1.28 9.93 -4.51
N ILE A 69 0.67 9.63 -3.37
CA ILE A 69 1.34 9.39 -2.09
C ILE A 69 1.39 7.90 -1.81
N VAL A 70 2.50 7.43 -1.24
CA VAL A 70 2.66 6.06 -0.78
C VAL A 70 2.75 6.06 0.73
N VAL A 71 1.92 5.25 1.36
CA VAL A 71 1.92 4.95 2.79
C VAL A 71 2.64 3.64 3.00
N ARG A 72 3.78 3.71 3.70
CA ARG A 72 4.57 2.55 4.12
C ARG A 72 4.38 2.36 5.62
N HIS A 73 3.97 1.16 6.02
CA HIS A 73 3.65 0.83 7.40
C HIS A 73 4.91 0.38 8.15
N GLN A 74 5.82 1.33 8.43
CA GLN A 74 7.12 1.05 9.04
C GLN A 74 6.99 0.30 10.37
N ASP A 75 6.04 0.72 11.20
CA ASP A 75 5.80 0.08 12.51
C ASP A 75 5.40 -1.39 12.39
N LEU A 76 4.82 -1.80 11.26
CA LEU A 76 4.40 -3.18 11.02
C LEU A 76 5.47 -4.04 10.32
N GLU A 77 6.62 -3.47 9.96
CA GLU A 77 7.68 -4.20 9.24
C GLU A 77 8.42 -5.20 10.13
N ASP A 78 8.48 -4.93 11.43
CA ASP A 78 9.11 -5.81 12.42
C ASP A 78 8.28 -7.07 12.73
N LYS A 79 7.07 -7.16 12.18
CA LYS A 79 6.19 -8.34 12.24
C LYS A 79 5.96 -8.84 13.68
N ARG A 80 5.91 -7.92 14.65
CA ARG A 80 5.80 -8.31 16.05
C ARG A 80 4.47 -9.04 16.30
N PRO A 81 4.47 -10.13 17.10
CA PRO A 81 3.26 -10.94 17.32
C PRO A 81 2.08 -10.14 17.88
N ASP A 82 2.34 -9.12 18.71
CA ASP A 82 1.32 -8.26 19.33
C ASP A 82 0.56 -7.38 18.32
N TYR A 83 1.08 -7.19 17.12
CA TYR A 83 0.41 -6.45 16.04
C TYR A 83 -0.56 -7.31 15.23
N TYR A 84 -0.60 -8.62 15.47
CA TYR A 84 -1.47 -9.55 14.77
C TYR A 84 -2.33 -10.32 15.76
N ILE A 85 -3.50 -10.76 15.32
CA ILE A 85 -4.24 -11.78 16.08
C ILE A 85 -3.52 -13.13 15.95
N GLU A 86 -3.99 -14.14 16.70
CA GLU A 86 -3.36 -15.46 16.78
C GLU A 86 -3.11 -16.13 15.43
N ASP A 87 -3.88 -15.77 14.40
CA ASP A 87 -3.75 -16.33 13.05
C ASP A 87 -2.56 -15.77 12.23
N GLY A 88 -1.84 -14.77 12.78
CA GLY A 88 -0.65 -14.14 12.19
C GLY A 88 -0.89 -13.45 10.85
N VAL A 89 -2.16 -13.20 10.49
CA VAL A 89 -2.57 -12.61 9.22
C VAL A 89 -3.30 -11.30 9.44
N HIS A 90 -4.30 -11.30 10.31
CA HIS A 90 -5.08 -10.10 10.58
C HIS A 90 -4.42 -9.30 11.69
N LEU A 91 -4.54 -7.98 11.59
CA LEU A 91 -4.00 -7.08 12.60
C LEU A 91 -4.80 -7.22 13.90
N SER A 92 -4.10 -7.14 15.03
CA SER A 92 -4.73 -6.92 16.33
C SER A 92 -5.30 -5.50 16.41
N GLY A 93 -5.98 -5.15 17.51
CA GLY A 93 -6.40 -3.76 17.75
C GLY A 93 -5.22 -2.79 17.68
N LEU A 94 -4.12 -3.12 18.37
CA LEU A 94 -2.90 -2.32 18.34
C LEU A 94 -2.28 -2.22 16.92
N GLY A 95 -2.22 -3.33 16.19
CA GLY A 95 -1.73 -3.32 14.81
C GLY A 95 -2.60 -2.47 13.87
N LEU A 96 -3.93 -2.48 14.10
CA LEU A 96 -4.88 -1.68 13.34
C LEU A 96 -4.74 -0.19 13.65
N ASP A 97 -4.43 0.18 14.90
CA ASP A 97 -4.18 1.57 15.29
C ASP A 97 -2.97 2.13 14.54
N PHE A 98 -1.84 1.40 14.53
CA PHE A 98 -0.66 1.79 13.75
C PHE A 98 -0.95 1.88 12.24
N PHE A 99 -1.64 0.88 11.70
CA PHE A 99 -2.05 0.90 10.29
C PHE A 99 -2.90 2.13 9.97
N THR A 100 -3.86 2.44 10.82
CA THR A 100 -4.79 3.57 10.62
C THR A 100 -4.07 4.91 10.75
N LEU A 101 -3.17 5.06 11.72
CA LEU A 101 -2.35 6.26 11.89
C LEU A 101 -1.53 6.56 10.63
N ALA A 102 -0.89 5.55 10.04
CA ALA A 102 -0.14 5.70 8.80
C ALA A 102 -1.03 6.12 7.61
N ILE A 103 -2.28 5.63 7.55
CA ILE A 103 -3.25 6.06 6.53
C ILE A 103 -3.65 7.52 6.73
N VAL A 104 -3.94 7.94 7.96
CA VAL A 104 -4.26 9.33 8.30
C VAL A 104 -3.13 10.26 7.87
N GLU A 105 -1.88 9.95 8.21
CA GLU A 105 -0.72 10.73 7.78
C GLU A 105 -0.63 10.82 6.24
N GLY A 106 -0.91 9.71 5.54
CA GLY A 106 -0.97 9.67 4.08
C GLY A 106 -2.03 10.60 3.48
N ILE A 107 -3.20 10.67 4.12
CA ILE A 107 -4.31 11.54 3.71
C ILE A 107 -3.97 13.01 4.00
N GLU A 108 -3.43 13.33 5.16
CA GLU A 108 -3.01 14.69 5.52
C GLU A 108 -1.98 15.24 4.51
N ARG A 109 -1.00 14.42 4.14
CA ARG A 109 -0.05 14.76 3.08
C ARG A 109 -0.74 15.01 1.74
N ALA A 110 -1.79 14.27 1.40
CA ALA A 110 -2.55 14.45 0.17
C ALA A 110 -3.33 15.76 0.18
N LEU A 111 -3.96 16.08 1.31
CA LEU A 111 -4.68 17.33 1.50
C LEU A 111 -3.73 18.54 1.42
N GLY A 112 -2.50 18.42 1.93
CA GLY A 112 -1.46 19.44 1.76
C GLY A 112 -1.12 19.74 0.30
N LEU A 113 -1.12 18.72 -0.57
CA LEU A 113 -0.92 18.90 -2.02
C LEU A 113 -2.09 19.63 -2.69
N LEU A 114 -3.32 19.38 -2.24
CA LEU A 114 -4.53 20.04 -2.76
C LEU A 114 -4.65 21.48 -2.27
N GLY A 115 -4.32 21.75 -1.00
CA GLY A 115 -4.39 23.08 -0.39
C GLY A 115 -3.31 24.05 -0.90
N GLY A 116 -2.17 23.54 -1.40
CA GLY A 116 -1.07 24.36 -1.92
C GLY A 116 -1.35 25.09 -3.25
N GLY A 117 -2.50 24.86 -3.89
CA GLY A 117 -2.92 25.53 -5.12
C GLY A 117 -3.43 26.97 -4.95
N ALA A 118 -3.68 27.42 -3.71
CA ALA A 118 -4.25 28.75 -3.45
C ALA A 118 -3.20 29.89 -3.38
N CYS A 119 -1.90 29.60 -3.45
CA CYS A 119 -0.83 30.61 -3.48
C CYS A 119 -0.06 30.55 -4.81
N ARG A 120 -0.71 30.92 -5.91
CA ARG A 120 -0.05 31.37 -7.13
C ARG A 120 -0.85 32.55 -7.70
N ALA A 121 -0.58 33.73 -7.16
CA ALA A 121 -0.90 35.02 -7.74
C ALA A 121 0.31 35.51 -8.55
#